data_AF-Q66IV3-F1
#
_entry.id   AF-Q66IV3-F1
#
_cell.length_a   1.000
_cell.length_b   1.000
_cell.length_c   1.000
_cell.angle_alpha   90.00
_cell.angle_beta   90.00
_cell.angle_gamma   90.00
#
_symmetry.space_group_name_H-M   'P 1'
#
loop_
_entity.id
_entity.type
_entity.pdbx_description
1 polymer ?
#
loop_
_entity_poly.entity_id
_entity_poly.type
_entity_poly.pdbx_seq_one_letter_code
_entity_poly.pdbx_strand_id
1 'polypeptide(L)'
;MLSPQEAAKIYHANYIRNSGAIGVLWAIFTICFAIVNIVCFIQPYWIGDGVDTPQAGYFGLFHFCIGSGFSKELTCTGSFTEFSSIPSGAFKAASFFIGLSMTLIIGCIVSFGLFFFCNTATVYKICAWMQLCSAACLVLGCMIFPDGWDADEVKRMCGEKTDKYSLGACSVRWAYILAIIGILDALILSFLAFVLGNRLDSLMAEQLKLESKDDGNA
;
A
#
# COMPACT_ATOMS: atom_id res chain seq x y z
N MET A 1 -34.38 28.87 22.00
CA MET A 1 -33.85 27.50 22.10
C MET A 1 -34.31 26.77 20.85
N LEU A 2 -33.40 26.19 20.07
CA LEU A 2 -33.77 25.41 18.89
C LEU A 2 -34.62 24.20 19.32
N SER A 3 -35.62 23.81 18.54
CA SER A 3 -36.30 22.54 18.82
C SER A 3 -35.31 21.37 18.66
N PRO A 4 -35.45 20.27 19.43
CA PRO A 4 -34.55 19.12 19.31
C PRO A 4 -34.42 18.58 17.88
N GLN A 5 -35.51 18.67 17.09
CA GLN A 5 -35.54 18.25 15.68
C GLN A 5 -34.70 19.16 14.78
N GLU A 6 -34.77 20.49 14.97
CA GLU A 6 -33.94 21.43 14.20
C GLU A 6 -32.46 21.27 14.55
N ALA A 7 -32.13 21.02 15.83
CA ALA A 7 -30.76 20.79 16.27
C ALA A 7 -30.17 19.53 15.63
N ALA A 8 -30.96 18.45 15.57
CA ALA A 8 -30.59 17.22 14.87
C ALA A 8 -30.32 17.48 13.38
N LYS A 9 -31.24 18.17 12.68
CA LYS A 9 -31.06 18.49 11.24
C LYS A 9 -29.78 19.27 10.95
N ILE A 10 -29.46 20.28 11.76
CA ILE A 10 -28.21 21.06 11.61
C ILE A 10 -26.98 20.19 11.88
N TYR A 11 -27.03 19.34 12.91
CA TYR A 11 -25.96 18.40 13.21
C TYR A 11 -25.73 17.42 12.04
N HIS A 12 -26.79 16.83 11.49
CA HIS A 12 -26.70 15.96 10.31
C HIS A 12 -26.11 16.68 9.10
N ALA A 13 -26.57 17.90 8.79
CA ALA A 13 -26.05 18.66 7.65
C ALA A 13 -24.55 18.97 7.79
N ASN A 14 -24.12 19.45 8.97
CA ASN A 14 -22.71 19.70 9.24
C ASN A 14 -21.88 18.42 9.20
N TYR A 15 -22.43 17.31 9.72
CA TYR A 15 -21.79 16.01 9.71
C TYR A 15 -21.59 15.47 8.30
N ILE A 16 -22.59 15.57 7.43
CA ILE A 16 -22.51 15.13 6.03
C ILE A 16 -21.43 15.93 5.30
N ARG A 17 -21.38 17.26 5.48
CA ARG A 17 -20.35 18.11 4.88
C ARG A 17 -18.94 17.72 5.35
N ASN A 18 -18.76 17.51 6.66
CA ASN A 18 -17.47 17.11 7.22
C ASN A 18 -17.06 15.71 6.74
N SER A 19 -18.00 14.78 6.67
CA SER A 19 -17.76 13.42 6.17
C SER A 19 -17.36 13.43 4.69
N GLY A 20 -17.99 14.30 3.88
CA GLY A 20 -17.59 14.51 2.49
C GLY A 20 -16.14 15.01 2.36
N ALA A 21 -15.74 15.98 3.19
CA ALA A 21 -14.36 16.47 3.21
C ALA A 21 -13.34 15.38 3.60
N ILE A 22 -13.67 14.55 4.60
CA ILE A 22 -12.83 13.40 5.00
C ILE A 22 -12.74 12.38 3.86
N GLY A 23 -13.85 12.12 3.14
CA GLY A 23 -13.87 11.23 1.99
C GLY A 23 -12.98 11.71 0.84
N VAL A 24 -12.99 13.01 0.53
CA VAL A 24 -12.08 13.60 -0.48
C VAL A 24 -10.62 13.49 -0.04
N LEU A 25 -10.32 13.77 1.23
CA LEU A 25 -8.97 13.65 1.76
C LEU A 25 -8.46 12.20 1.70
N TRP A 26 -9.32 11.25 2.06
CA TRP A 26 -9.04 9.81 1.94
C TRP A 26 -8.74 9.40 0.49
N ALA A 27 -9.51 9.92 -0.48
CA ALA A 27 -9.28 9.65 -1.90
C ALA A 27 -7.92 10.19 -2.38
N ILE A 28 -7.53 11.41 -1.95
CA ILE A 28 -6.24 12.00 -2.28
C ILE A 28 -5.09 11.15 -1.72
N PHE A 29 -5.15 10.77 -0.44
CA PHE A 29 -4.12 9.92 0.16
C PHE A 29 -4.05 8.53 -0.47
N THR A 30 -5.19 7.96 -0.88
CA THR A 30 -5.24 6.69 -1.62
C THR A 30 -4.48 6.79 -2.97
N ILE A 31 -4.63 7.90 -3.69
CA ILE A 31 -3.90 8.15 -4.94
C ILE A 31 -2.39 8.29 -4.67
N CYS A 32 -2.01 9.06 -3.65
CA CYS A 32 -0.61 9.18 -3.24
C CYS A 32 0.00 7.82 -2.86
N PHE A 33 -0.74 7.01 -2.11
CA PHE A 33 -0.30 5.67 -1.74
C PHE A 33 -0.13 4.75 -2.96
N ALA A 34 -1.02 4.82 -3.95
CA ALA A 34 -0.85 4.06 -5.19
C ALA A 34 0.43 4.45 -5.94
N ILE A 35 0.76 5.74 -6.01
CA ILE A 35 2.03 6.20 -6.60
C ILE A 35 3.21 5.61 -5.83
N VAL A 36 3.20 5.67 -4.49
CA VAL A 36 4.26 5.07 -3.66
C VAL A 36 4.38 3.57 -3.91
N ASN A 37 3.26 2.85 -4.00
CA ASN A 37 3.25 1.40 -4.24
C ASN A 37 3.84 1.04 -5.61
N ILE A 38 3.46 1.79 -6.66
CA ILE A 38 4.02 1.63 -8.02
C ILE A 38 5.53 1.88 -8.00
N VAL A 39 5.98 2.96 -7.35
CA VAL A 39 7.40 3.27 -7.22
C VAL A 39 8.14 2.16 -6.47
N CYS A 40 7.62 1.68 -5.33
CA CYS A 40 8.25 0.59 -4.57
C CYS A 40 8.35 -0.71 -5.38
N PHE A 41 7.36 -0.99 -6.24
CA PHE A 41 7.35 -2.20 -7.06
C PHE A 41 8.36 -2.13 -8.22
N ILE A 42 8.45 -0.99 -8.91
CA ILE A 42 9.29 -0.84 -10.12
C ILE A 42 10.75 -0.56 -9.77
N GLN A 43 10.99 0.23 -8.72
CA GLN A 43 12.27 0.89 -8.53
C GLN A 43 13.29 -0.03 -7.84
N PRO A 44 14.47 -0.27 -8.42
CA PRO A 44 15.41 -1.29 -7.96
C PRO A 44 16.30 -0.85 -6.80
N TYR A 45 15.81 0.04 -5.94
CA TYR A 45 16.58 0.67 -4.87
C TYR A 45 16.05 0.25 -3.50
N TRP A 46 15.97 -1.06 -3.27
CA TRP A 46 15.59 -1.65 -1.98
C TRP A 46 16.82 -1.86 -1.09
N ILE A 47 17.87 -2.46 -1.64
CA ILE A 47 19.20 -2.54 -1.04
C ILE A 47 20.24 -2.10 -2.05
N GLY A 48 21.40 -1.68 -1.59
CA GLY A 48 22.51 -1.45 -2.50
C GLY A 48 23.84 -1.30 -1.81
N ASP A 49 24.80 -0.89 -2.60
CA ASP A 49 26.17 -0.66 -2.21
C ASP A 49 26.31 0.26 -0.99
N GLY A 50 27.34 -0.02 -0.21
CA GLY A 50 27.75 0.74 0.96
C GLY A 50 29.17 1.26 0.77
N VAL A 51 29.72 1.90 1.81
CA VAL A 51 31.11 2.41 1.74
C VAL A 51 32.14 1.27 1.70
N ASP A 52 31.80 0.11 2.25
CA ASP A 52 32.68 -1.05 2.39
C ASP A 52 32.38 -2.17 1.38
N THR A 53 31.47 -1.96 0.43
CA THR A 53 31.09 -3.02 -0.53
C THR A 53 32.17 -3.22 -1.60
N PRO A 54 32.53 -4.48 -1.94
CA PRO A 54 33.52 -4.77 -2.97
C PRO A 54 33.15 -4.26 -4.37
N GLN A 55 31.85 -4.18 -4.67
CA GLN A 55 31.31 -3.81 -5.99
C GLN A 55 30.15 -2.83 -5.79
N ALA A 56 30.04 -1.83 -6.66
CA ALA A 56 28.89 -0.94 -6.70
C ALA A 56 27.66 -1.67 -7.28
N GLY A 57 26.47 -1.36 -6.80
CA GLY A 57 25.25 -1.99 -7.29
C GLY A 57 24.04 -1.74 -6.42
N TYR A 58 22.89 -2.18 -6.90
CA TYR A 58 21.62 -2.08 -6.19
C TYR A 58 20.69 -3.21 -6.60
N PHE A 59 19.82 -3.62 -5.67
CA PHE A 59 18.80 -4.62 -5.90
C PHE A 59 17.42 -4.07 -5.58
N GLY A 60 16.48 -4.39 -6.47
CA GLY A 60 15.04 -4.32 -6.22
C GLY A 60 14.45 -5.69 -5.91
N LEU A 61 13.14 -5.78 -6.10
CA LEU A 61 12.36 -7.01 -5.93
C LEU A 61 12.71 -8.08 -6.98
N PHE A 62 12.86 -7.66 -8.25
CA PHE A 62 13.15 -8.56 -9.38
C PHE A 62 14.24 -8.04 -10.31
N HIS A 63 14.50 -6.73 -10.32
CA HIS A 63 15.53 -6.10 -11.14
C HIS A 63 16.70 -5.65 -10.26
N PHE A 64 17.92 -5.98 -10.66
CA PHE A 64 19.14 -5.65 -9.93
C PHE A 64 20.27 -5.28 -10.89
N CYS A 65 21.23 -4.49 -10.42
CA CYS A 65 22.40 -4.10 -11.21
C CYS A 65 23.66 -4.23 -10.36
N ILE A 66 24.67 -4.92 -10.89
CA ILE A 66 25.95 -5.16 -10.19
C ILE A 66 27.10 -4.69 -11.09
N GLY A 67 28.05 -3.97 -10.51
CA GLY A 67 29.25 -3.50 -11.17
C GLY A 67 30.30 -4.60 -11.31
N SER A 68 30.99 -4.62 -12.44
CA SER A 68 31.99 -5.65 -12.75
C SER A 68 33.33 -5.51 -12.01
N GLY A 69 33.44 -4.61 -11.02
CA GLY A 69 34.66 -4.34 -10.24
C GLY A 69 35.78 -3.62 -11.02
N PHE A 70 35.91 -3.87 -12.33
CA PHE A 70 36.93 -3.28 -13.21
C PHE A 70 36.44 -2.07 -13.99
N SER A 71 35.14 -2.03 -14.32
CA SER A 71 34.51 -0.93 -15.05
C SER A 71 33.44 -0.25 -14.18
N LYS A 72 33.22 1.05 -14.42
CA LYS A 72 32.08 1.80 -13.84
C LYS A 72 30.73 1.38 -14.44
N GLU A 73 30.73 0.44 -15.38
CA GLU A 73 29.53 -0.09 -16.01
C GLU A 73 28.83 -1.09 -15.07
N LEU A 74 27.53 -0.85 -14.89
CA LEU A 74 26.63 -1.71 -14.13
C LEU A 74 25.93 -2.67 -15.09
N THR A 75 26.04 -3.97 -14.84
CA THR A 75 25.27 -4.97 -15.57
C THR A 75 23.93 -5.15 -14.87
N CYS A 76 22.85 -4.71 -15.53
CA CYS A 76 21.49 -4.84 -15.02
C CYS A 76 20.83 -6.11 -15.54
N THR A 77 20.15 -6.84 -14.65
CA THR A 77 19.49 -8.10 -14.97
C THR A 77 18.19 -8.22 -14.19
N GLY A 78 17.26 -8.97 -14.76
CA GLY A 78 15.98 -9.30 -14.14
C GLY A 78 14.83 -8.50 -14.71
N SER A 79 13.73 -9.19 -14.98
CA SER A 79 12.45 -8.61 -15.38
C SER A 79 11.36 -9.37 -14.64
N PHE A 80 10.26 -8.70 -14.32
CA PHE A 80 9.10 -9.36 -13.71
C PHE A 80 8.53 -10.47 -14.62
N THR A 81 8.70 -10.36 -15.95
CA THR A 81 8.28 -11.38 -16.92
C THR A 81 9.15 -12.63 -16.90
N GLU A 82 10.39 -12.52 -16.44
CA GLU A 82 11.35 -13.63 -16.35
C GLU A 82 11.44 -14.13 -14.91
N PHE A 83 10.31 -14.59 -14.38
CA PHE A 83 10.19 -14.95 -12.96
C PHE A 83 11.16 -16.07 -12.51
N SER A 84 11.68 -16.88 -13.45
CA SER A 84 12.67 -17.90 -13.17
C SER A 84 14.06 -17.34 -12.86
N SER A 85 14.44 -16.19 -13.43
CA SER A 85 15.79 -15.60 -13.32
C SER A 85 16.01 -14.80 -12.03
N ILE A 86 14.97 -14.57 -11.24
CA ILE A 86 15.08 -13.91 -9.92
C ILE A 86 15.90 -14.81 -8.97
N PRO A 87 16.93 -14.28 -8.29
CA PRO A 87 17.98 -15.08 -7.68
C PRO A 87 17.54 -15.88 -6.44
N SER A 88 16.52 -15.42 -5.71
CA SER A 88 15.99 -16.10 -4.52
C SER A 88 14.49 -16.37 -4.61
N GLY A 89 14.06 -17.50 -4.05
CA GLY A 89 12.64 -17.79 -3.83
C GLY A 89 11.95 -16.75 -2.95
N ALA A 90 12.67 -16.15 -2.01
CA ALA A 90 12.16 -15.08 -1.17
C ALA A 90 11.89 -13.80 -1.99
N PHE A 91 12.80 -13.41 -2.89
CA PHE A 91 12.58 -12.26 -3.78
C PHE A 91 11.41 -12.49 -4.76
N LYS A 92 11.23 -13.72 -5.24
CA LYS A 92 10.06 -14.12 -6.03
C LYS A 92 8.76 -13.91 -5.25
N ALA A 93 8.70 -14.42 -4.01
CA ALA A 93 7.54 -14.26 -3.14
C ALA A 93 7.29 -12.79 -2.75
N ALA A 94 8.34 -12.04 -2.41
CA ALA A 94 8.24 -10.61 -2.11
C ALA A 94 7.71 -9.82 -3.32
N SER A 95 8.23 -10.08 -4.52
CA SER A 95 7.73 -9.49 -5.77
C SER A 95 6.24 -9.76 -5.96
N PHE A 96 5.80 -10.99 -5.73
CA PHE A 96 4.39 -11.36 -5.84
C PHE A 96 3.51 -10.58 -4.85
N PHE A 97 3.86 -10.54 -3.56
CA PHE A 97 3.05 -9.84 -2.56
C PHE A 97 3.04 -8.32 -2.76
N ILE A 98 4.18 -7.69 -3.05
CA ILE A 98 4.22 -6.25 -3.32
C ILE A 98 3.46 -5.92 -4.62
N GLY A 99 3.59 -6.74 -5.66
CA GLY A 99 2.82 -6.58 -6.91
C GLY A 99 1.31 -6.77 -6.72
N LEU A 100 0.90 -7.71 -5.86
CA LEU A 100 -0.50 -7.90 -5.48
C LEU A 100 -1.03 -6.69 -4.71
N SER A 101 -0.26 -6.13 -3.77
CA SER A 101 -0.58 -4.87 -3.10
C SER A 101 -0.80 -3.74 -4.11
N MET A 102 0.11 -3.58 -5.08
CA MET A 102 0.02 -2.55 -6.12
C MET A 102 -1.26 -2.71 -6.95
N THR A 103 -1.59 -3.95 -7.31
CA THR A 103 -2.82 -4.25 -8.07
C THR A 103 -4.07 -3.95 -7.26
N LEU A 104 -4.09 -4.30 -5.97
CA LEU A 104 -5.20 -4.02 -5.07
C LEU A 104 -5.44 -2.52 -4.91
N ILE A 105 -4.39 -1.70 -4.74
CA ILE A 105 -4.58 -0.26 -4.58
C ILE A 105 -4.98 0.43 -5.90
N ILE A 106 -4.48 -0.02 -7.05
CA ILE A 106 -4.96 0.43 -8.35
C ILE A 106 -6.44 0.07 -8.53
N GLY A 107 -6.83 -1.16 -8.17
CA GLY A 107 -8.23 -1.58 -8.16
C GLY A 107 -9.12 -0.74 -7.22
N CYS A 108 -8.57 -0.27 -6.10
CA CYS A 108 -9.26 0.63 -5.18
C CYS A 108 -9.55 1.98 -5.84
N ILE A 109 -8.59 2.54 -6.59
CA ILE A 109 -8.80 3.79 -7.36
C ILE A 109 -9.84 3.58 -8.46
N VAL A 110 -9.79 2.46 -9.19
CA VAL A 110 -10.81 2.13 -10.20
C VAL A 110 -12.20 2.03 -9.56
N SER A 111 -12.27 1.50 -8.34
CA SER A 111 -13.51 1.41 -7.56
C SER A 111 -14.08 2.77 -7.17
N PHE A 112 -13.33 3.88 -7.28
CA PHE A 112 -13.90 5.23 -7.11
C PHE A 112 -14.92 5.54 -8.22
N GLY A 113 -14.80 4.93 -9.40
CA GLY A 113 -15.84 5.01 -10.43
C GLY A 113 -17.18 4.40 -10.00
N LEU A 114 -17.17 3.46 -9.05
CA LEU A 114 -18.40 2.85 -8.52
C LEU A 114 -19.20 3.78 -7.63
N PHE A 115 -18.64 4.91 -7.17
CA PHE A 115 -19.40 5.92 -6.42
C PHE A 115 -20.59 6.49 -7.20
N PHE A 116 -20.59 6.40 -8.55
CA PHE A 116 -21.71 6.84 -9.39
C PHE A 116 -22.86 5.82 -9.48
N PHE A 117 -22.57 4.53 -9.26
CA PHE A 117 -23.52 3.43 -9.53
C PHE A 117 -23.94 2.67 -8.28
N CYS A 118 -23.11 2.65 -7.25
CA CYS A 118 -23.32 1.87 -6.03
C CYS A 118 -23.55 2.78 -4.83
N ASN A 119 -24.14 2.21 -3.78
CA ASN A 119 -24.22 2.91 -2.50
C ASN A 119 -22.81 3.27 -2.02
N THR A 120 -22.60 4.55 -1.69
CA THR A 120 -21.35 5.11 -1.17
C THR A 120 -20.80 4.30 0.01
N ALA A 121 -21.66 3.81 0.92
CA ALA A 121 -21.24 2.99 2.04
C ALA A 121 -20.62 1.65 1.60
N THR A 122 -21.23 1.00 0.60
CA THR A 122 -20.72 -0.24 0.01
C THR A 122 -19.36 -0.01 -0.65
N VAL A 123 -19.20 1.08 -1.41
CA VAL A 123 -17.93 1.41 -2.08
C VAL A 123 -16.83 1.63 -1.05
N TYR A 124 -17.09 2.39 0.02
CA TYR A 124 -16.11 2.57 1.10
C TYR A 124 -15.71 1.24 1.75
N LYS A 125 -16.65 0.33 2.01
CA LYS A 125 -16.33 -0.98 2.60
C LYS A 125 -15.50 -1.85 1.66
N ILE A 126 -15.81 -1.87 0.36
CA ILE A 126 -15.01 -2.60 -0.63
C ILE A 126 -13.57 -2.05 -0.64
N CYS A 127 -13.42 -0.73 -0.75
CA CYS A 127 -12.12 -0.07 -0.71
C CYS A 127 -11.38 -0.34 0.60
N ALA A 128 -12.07 -0.36 1.74
CA ALA A 128 -11.49 -0.63 3.05
C ALA A 128 -10.86 -2.03 3.11
N TRP A 129 -11.56 -3.05 2.60
CA TRP A 129 -11.04 -4.42 2.50
C TRP A 129 -9.87 -4.51 1.52
N MET A 130 -9.95 -3.84 0.36
CA MET A 130 -8.85 -3.81 -0.61
C MET A 130 -7.59 -3.17 -0.02
N GLN A 131 -7.73 -2.06 0.71
CA GLN A 131 -6.63 -1.38 1.42
C GLN A 131 -6.07 -2.25 2.55
N LEU A 132 -6.92 -2.96 3.30
CA LEU A 132 -6.47 -3.89 4.35
C LEU A 132 -5.66 -5.04 3.77
N CYS A 133 -6.15 -5.65 2.68
CA CYS A 133 -5.45 -6.71 1.97
C CYS A 133 -4.13 -6.21 1.36
N SER A 134 -4.11 -4.98 0.82
CA SER A 134 -2.88 -4.34 0.34
C SER A 134 -1.86 -4.15 1.46
N ALA A 135 -2.29 -3.67 2.64
CA ALA A 135 -1.42 -3.54 3.82
C ALA A 135 -0.84 -4.89 4.25
N ALA A 136 -1.66 -5.95 4.32
CA ALA A 136 -1.21 -7.29 4.66
C ALA A 136 -0.18 -7.82 3.64
N CYS A 137 -0.40 -7.59 2.35
CA CYS A 137 0.54 -7.95 1.30
C CYS A 137 1.87 -7.18 1.41
N LEU A 138 1.83 -5.87 1.72
CA LEU A 138 3.04 -5.09 1.98
C LEU A 138 3.83 -5.63 3.16
N VAL A 139 3.17 -5.95 4.28
CA VAL A 139 3.80 -6.53 5.46
C VAL A 139 4.52 -7.83 5.08
N LEU A 140 3.81 -8.75 4.40
CA LEU A 140 4.39 -10.01 3.97
C LEU A 140 5.57 -9.80 3.03
N GLY A 141 5.45 -8.92 2.02
CA GLY A 141 6.53 -8.62 1.10
C GLY A 141 7.77 -8.03 1.81
N CYS A 142 7.57 -7.10 2.74
CA CYS A 142 8.68 -6.47 3.48
C CYS A 142 9.36 -7.41 4.48
N MET A 143 8.62 -8.37 5.04
CA MET A 143 9.15 -9.41 5.95
C MET A 143 9.87 -10.51 5.17
N ILE A 144 9.37 -10.90 4.00
CA ILE A 144 9.97 -11.95 3.18
C ILE A 144 11.23 -11.44 2.46
N PHE A 145 11.27 -10.17 2.05
CA PHE A 145 12.38 -9.64 1.27
C PHE A 145 13.77 -9.85 1.93
N PRO A 146 13.98 -9.58 3.24
CA PRO A 146 15.23 -9.87 3.93
C PRO A 146 15.67 -11.34 3.96
N ASP A 147 14.73 -12.28 3.78
CA ASP A 147 15.04 -13.71 3.70
C ASP A 147 15.76 -14.08 2.39
N GLY A 148 15.76 -13.19 1.39
CA GLY A 148 16.45 -13.40 0.12
C GLY A 148 17.88 -12.83 0.06
N TRP A 149 18.35 -12.21 1.14
CA TRP A 149 19.69 -11.60 1.18
C TRP A 149 20.83 -12.63 1.19
N ASP A 150 20.52 -13.90 1.41
CA ASP A 150 21.47 -15.01 1.36
C ASP A 150 21.79 -15.51 -0.06
N ALA A 151 21.17 -14.94 -1.10
CA ALA A 151 21.44 -15.27 -2.49
C ALA A 151 22.89 -14.95 -2.89
N ASP A 152 23.46 -15.76 -3.78
CA ASP A 152 24.86 -15.65 -4.21
C ASP A 152 25.14 -14.29 -4.87
N GLU A 153 24.18 -13.74 -5.63
CA GLU A 153 24.29 -12.42 -6.25
C GLU A 153 24.37 -11.30 -5.21
N VAL A 154 23.61 -11.43 -4.12
CA VAL A 154 23.62 -10.44 -3.03
C VAL A 154 24.93 -10.57 -2.24
N LYS A 155 25.35 -11.79 -1.88
CA LYS A 155 26.64 -12.05 -1.22
C LYS A 155 27.84 -11.54 -2.04
N ARG A 156 27.81 -11.69 -3.36
CA ARG A 156 28.84 -11.16 -4.26
C ARG A 156 28.99 -9.64 -4.14
N MET A 157 27.90 -8.90 -3.95
CA MET A 157 27.91 -7.45 -3.81
C MET A 157 28.15 -6.99 -2.36
N CYS A 158 27.51 -7.67 -1.40
CA CYS A 158 27.44 -7.28 0.01
C CYS A 158 28.52 -7.94 0.88
N GLY A 159 29.27 -8.89 0.32
CA GLY A 159 30.31 -9.68 0.99
C GLY A 159 29.78 -10.97 1.60
N GLU A 160 30.71 -11.89 1.87
CA GLU A 160 30.45 -13.25 2.39
C GLU A 160 29.77 -13.29 3.77
N LYS A 161 29.80 -12.18 4.52
CA LYS A 161 29.11 -12.06 5.81
C LYS A 161 27.59 -11.82 5.68
N THR A 162 27.09 -11.72 4.45
CA THR A 162 25.67 -11.51 4.19
C THR A 162 24.91 -12.81 4.40
N ASP A 163 23.84 -12.73 5.17
CA ASP A 163 22.95 -13.85 5.49
C ASP A 163 21.51 -13.34 5.57
N LYS A 164 20.55 -14.23 5.75
CA LYS A 164 19.14 -13.90 5.96
C LYS A 164 19.01 -12.84 7.06
N TYR A 165 18.33 -11.73 6.77
CA TYR A 165 18.17 -10.58 7.68
C TYR A 165 19.48 -9.88 8.13
N SER A 166 20.64 -10.17 7.50
CA SER A 166 21.92 -9.52 7.75
C SER A 166 22.58 -9.04 6.45
N LEU A 167 22.61 -7.72 6.22
CA LEU A 167 23.03 -7.11 4.95
C LEU A 167 24.55 -7.04 4.68
N GLY A 168 25.40 -7.63 5.52
CA GLY A 168 26.85 -7.56 5.32
C GLY A 168 27.33 -6.10 5.22
N ALA A 169 28.04 -5.77 4.14
CA ALA A 169 28.53 -4.41 3.84
C ALA A 169 27.51 -3.51 3.11
N CYS A 170 26.37 -4.05 2.70
CA CYS A 170 25.33 -3.29 1.99
C CYS A 170 24.47 -2.43 2.91
N SER A 171 23.75 -1.49 2.31
CA SER A 171 22.82 -0.61 3.00
C SER A 171 21.40 -0.73 2.46
N VAL A 172 20.43 -0.51 3.34
CA VAL A 172 19.02 -0.35 2.97
C VAL A 172 18.85 0.95 2.20
N ARG A 173 18.14 0.88 1.07
CA ARG A 173 17.83 2.03 0.23
C ARG A 173 16.37 2.48 0.41
N TRP A 174 16.08 3.66 -0.10
CA TRP A 174 14.85 4.40 0.18
C TRP A 174 13.56 3.69 -0.23
N ALA A 175 13.57 2.81 -1.25
CA ALA A 175 12.34 2.13 -1.67
C ALA A 175 11.83 1.15 -0.59
N TYR A 176 12.74 0.49 0.13
CA TYR A 176 12.36 -0.36 1.26
C TYR A 176 11.77 0.45 2.42
N ILE A 177 12.33 1.62 2.70
CA ILE A 177 11.83 2.54 3.73
C ILE A 177 10.43 3.04 3.37
N LEU A 178 10.21 3.42 2.10
CA LEU A 178 8.88 3.83 1.61
C LEU A 178 7.86 2.70 1.69
N ALA A 179 8.25 1.45 1.42
CA ALA A 179 7.36 0.30 1.55
C ALA A 179 6.91 0.11 3.02
N ILE A 180 7.83 0.27 3.99
CA ILE A 180 7.50 0.20 5.42
C ILE A 180 6.56 1.34 5.84
N ILE A 181 6.83 2.57 5.41
CA ILE A 181 5.94 3.72 5.66
C ILE A 181 4.56 3.48 5.04
N GLY A 182 4.53 2.90 3.84
CA GLY A 182 3.32 2.54 3.12
C GLY A 182 2.42 1.55 3.87
N ILE A 183 2.96 0.69 4.73
CA ILE A 183 2.16 -0.20 5.58
C ILE A 183 1.28 0.62 6.53
N LEU A 184 1.86 1.61 7.22
CA LEU A 184 1.12 2.44 8.17
C LEU A 184 0.07 3.28 7.45
N ASP A 185 0.43 3.86 6.31
CA ASP A 185 -0.50 4.63 5.49
C ASP A 185 -1.69 3.79 5.01
N ALA A 186 -1.43 2.58 4.49
CA ALA A 186 -2.48 1.65 4.06
C ALA A 186 -3.43 1.24 5.19
N LEU A 187 -2.89 1.00 6.40
CA LEU A 187 -3.70 0.68 7.58
C LEU A 187 -4.58 1.85 8.01
N ILE A 188 -4.05 3.09 7.99
CA ILE A 188 -4.81 4.31 8.29
C ILE A 188 -5.92 4.51 7.24
N LEU A 189 -5.60 4.37 5.96
CA LEU A 189 -6.57 4.47 4.87
C LEU A 189 -7.69 3.44 4.98
N SER A 190 -7.35 2.18 5.26
CA SER A 190 -8.32 1.12 5.48
C SER A 190 -9.24 1.43 6.66
N PHE A 191 -8.68 1.87 7.79
CA PHE A 191 -9.45 2.26 8.96
C PHE A 191 -10.39 3.43 8.66
N LEU A 192 -9.91 4.48 7.99
CA LEU A 192 -10.73 5.62 7.57
C LEU A 192 -11.88 5.18 6.65
N ALA A 193 -11.62 4.30 5.69
CA ALA A 193 -12.64 3.77 4.79
C ALA A 193 -13.71 2.96 5.54
N PHE A 194 -13.32 2.09 6.49
CA PHE A 194 -14.27 1.38 7.34
C PHE A 194 -15.13 2.34 8.17
N VAL A 195 -14.50 3.36 8.77
CA VAL A 195 -15.19 4.37 9.57
C VAL A 195 -16.20 5.14 8.71
N LEU A 196 -15.81 5.59 7.52
CA LEU A 196 -16.70 6.29 6.58
C LEU A 196 -17.87 5.40 6.12
N GLY A 197 -17.58 4.16 5.72
CA GLY A 197 -18.60 3.20 5.27
C GLY A 197 -19.61 2.88 6.36
N ASN A 198 -19.15 2.53 7.57
CA ASN A 198 -20.04 2.18 8.69
C ASN A 198 -20.86 3.38 9.18
N ARG A 199 -20.29 4.60 9.14
CA ARG A 199 -21.01 5.82 9.51
C ARG A 199 -22.11 6.15 8.50
N LEU A 200 -21.86 5.97 7.20
CA LEU A 200 -22.89 6.17 6.17
C LEU A 200 -24.05 5.19 6.33
N ASP A 201 -23.77 3.91 6.62
CA ASP A 201 -24.85 2.94 6.92
C ASP A 201 -25.67 3.35 8.14
N SER A 202 -25.01 3.83 9.20
CA SER A 202 -25.71 4.25 10.42
C SER A 202 -26.66 5.42 10.17
N LEU A 203 -26.26 6.37 9.32
CA LEU A 203 -27.09 7.50 8.92
C LEU A 203 -28.28 7.07 8.07
N MET A 204 -28.06 6.17 7.10
CA MET A 204 -29.14 5.63 6.28
C MET A 204 -30.16 4.85 7.12
N ALA A 205 -29.69 4.06 8.08
CA ALA A 205 -30.54 3.32 9.00
C ALA A 205 -31.34 4.25 9.94
N GLU A 206 -30.78 5.40 10.33
CA GLU A 206 -31.48 6.41 11.12
C GLU A 206 -32.56 7.13 10.30
N GLN A 207 -32.27 7.49 9.06
CA GLN A 207 -33.24 8.11 8.15
C GLN A 207 -34.45 7.19 7.89
N LEU A 208 -34.22 5.92 7.59
CA LEU A 208 -35.30 4.93 7.40
C LEU A 208 -36.18 4.77 8.65
N LYS A 209 -35.59 4.83 9.84
CA LYS A 209 -36.36 4.77 11.11
C LYS A 209 -37.21 6.01 11.34
N LEU A 210 -36.74 7.18 10.91
CA LEU A 210 -37.50 8.43 11.02
C LEU A 210 -38.67 8.44 10.04
N GLU A 211 -38.46 8.00 8.79
CA GLU A 211 -39.52 7.84 7.78
C GLU A 211 -40.58 6.84 8.26
N SER A 212 -40.19 5.67 8.79
CA SER A 212 -41.14 4.70 9.33
C SER A 212 -41.97 5.21 10.52
N LYS A 213 -41.44 6.17 11.28
CA LYS A 213 -42.14 6.79 12.41
C LYS A 213 -43.12 7.85 11.96
N ASP A 214 -42.82 8.56 10.86
CA ASP A 214 -43.72 9.56 10.28
C ASP A 214 -44.93 8.87 9.63
N ASP A 215 -44.71 7.77 8.90
CA ASP A 215 -45.77 6.95 8.30
C ASP A 215 -46.66 6.25 9.35
N GLY A 216 -46.12 5.94 10.54
CA GLY A 216 -46.86 5.29 11.62
C GLY A 216 -47.65 6.23 12.53
N ASN A 217 -47.43 7.55 12.42
CA ASN A 217 -48.11 8.59 13.21
C ASN A 217 -49.06 9.46 12.38
N ALA A 218 -49.20 9.18 11.08
CA ALA A 218 -50.21 9.73 10.17
C ALA A 218 -51.44 8.81 10.09
#